data_AF-A0A919UAY9-F1
#
_entry.id   AF-A0A919UAY9-F1
#
_cell.length_a   1.000
_cell.length_b   1.000
_cell.length_c   1.000
_cell.angle_alpha   90.00
_cell.angle_beta   90.00
_cell.angle_gamma   90.00
#
_symmetry.space_group_name_H-M   'P 1'
#
loop_
_entity.id
_entity.type
_entity.pdbx_description
1 polymer ?
#
loop_
_entity_poly.entity_id
_entity_poly.type
_entity_poly.pdbx_seq_one_letter_code
_entity_poly.pdbx_strand_id
1 'polypeptide(L)'
;MWRVVLGLLVGVGVVAIYQHEHSPGPLPLVWAALAVTLGGCSGAILTYGLRRWAELTTEHSVRVREVIWPVVAIAVCGVLAVNVTRFVPGPTGNWHSGLLVCLAILAGIPVGMVMFAVRRVVSAEPPPDPAEPSPDPPGRQVAVLLSLRRLLQRLLAAEGAVVALVTFEFGAYSQIQSSPPPAQYVFIFGGVGSTLVAAAYVPAWTALQHRAHLLCRELFPLDDLNDGATILSNAADSQRLEQVLGADRGILADLQNGLAVAAPLLAGAVAAFLPH
;
A
#
# COMPACT_ATOMS: atom_id res chain seq x y z
N MET A 1 -18.91 2.27 8.95
CA MET A 1 -19.77 1.37 8.16
C MET A 1 -20.35 2.06 6.92
N TRP A 2 -21.00 3.22 7.04
CA TRP A 2 -21.62 3.93 5.90
C TRP A 2 -20.68 4.24 4.71
N ARG A 3 -19.39 4.53 4.95
CA ARG A 3 -18.40 4.82 3.89
C ARG A 3 -18.07 3.62 3.00
N VAL A 4 -18.08 2.42 3.58
CA VAL A 4 -17.90 1.17 2.81
C VAL A 4 -19.12 0.91 1.94
N VAL A 5 -20.31 1.16 2.49
CA VAL A 5 -21.57 1.09 1.76
C VAL A 5 -21.56 2.10 0.60
N LEU A 6 -21.06 3.32 0.80
CA LEU A 6 -20.92 4.31 -0.27
C LEU A 6 -20.03 3.79 -1.42
N GLY A 7 -18.85 3.23 -1.11
CA GLY A 7 -17.95 2.67 -2.13
C GLY A 7 -18.60 1.52 -2.91
N LEU A 8 -19.33 0.65 -2.21
CA LEU A 8 -20.09 -0.44 -2.83
C LEU A 8 -21.22 0.09 -3.72
N LEU A 9 -21.97 1.10 -3.26
CA LEU A 9 -23.03 1.73 -4.05
C LEU A 9 -22.49 2.40 -5.31
N VAL A 10 -21.32 3.04 -5.25
CA VAL A 10 -20.67 3.60 -6.44
C VAL A 10 -20.31 2.49 -7.44
N GLY A 11 -19.73 1.38 -6.97
CA GLY A 11 -19.43 0.22 -7.82
C GLY A 11 -20.69 -0.35 -8.48
N VAL A 12 -21.76 -0.56 -7.72
CA VAL A 12 -23.06 -1.03 -8.24
C VAL A 12 -23.66 -0.04 -9.25
N GLY A 13 -23.56 1.27 -8.98
CA GLY A 13 -24.05 2.31 -9.89
C GLY A 13 -23.31 2.33 -11.23
N VAL A 14 -21.99 2.19 -11.22
CA VAL A 14 -21.17 2.10 -12.44
C VAL A 14 -21.57 0.88 -13.28
N VAL A 15 -21.81 -0.25 -12.63
CA VAL A 15 -22.28 -1.48 -13.30
C VAL A 15 -23.67 -1.31 -13.90
N ALA A 16 -24.60 -0.72 -13.15
CA ALA A 16 -25.98 -0.53 -13.60
C ALA A 16 -26.05 0.38 -14.84
N ILE A 17 -25.23 1.43 -14.88
CA ILE A 17 -25.12 2.33 -16.05
C ILE A 17 -24.55 1.57 -17.24
N TYR A 18 -23.47 0.81 -17.06
CA TYR A 18 -22.83 0.07 -18.15
C TYR A 18 -23.71 -1.04 -18.74
N GLN A 19 -24.41 -1.81 -17.90
CA GLN A 19 -25.34 -2.86 -18.34
C GLN A 19 -26.54 -2.30 -19.10
N HIS A 20 -26.94 -1.05 -18.85
CA HIS A 20 -28.00 -0.41 -19.60
C HIS A 20 -27.60 -0.14 -21.07
N GLU A 21 -26.30 0.07 -21.32
CA GLU A 21 -25.78 0.42 -22.65
C GLU A 21 -25.38 -0.80 -23.50
N HIS A 22 -25.18 -1.99 -22.90
CA HIS A 22 -24.61 -3.16 -23.58
C HIS A 22 -25.47 -4.43 -23.44
N SER A 23 -25.54 -5.22 -24.52
CA SER A 23 -26.33 -6.46 -24.58
C SER A 23 -25.83 -7.57 -23.63
N PRO A 24 -26.71 -8.49 -23.18
CA PRO A 24 -26.37 -9.52 -22.20
C PRO A 24 -25.34 -10.53 -22.76
N GLY A 25 -24.21 -10.64 -22.07
CA GLY A 25 -23.17 -11.65 -22.30
C GLY A 25 -22.43 -11.99 -21.00
N PRO A 26 -21.63 -13.09 -20.98
CA PRO A 26 -20.96 -13.55 -19.75
C PRO A 26 -19.80 -12.65 -19.30
N LEU A 27 -19.06 -12.02 -20.23
CA LEU A 27 -17.92 -11.15 -19.92
C LEU A 27 -18.30 -9.87 -19.15
N PRO A 28 -19.40 -9.15 -19.49
CA PRO A 28 -19.93 -8.05 -18.68
C PRO A 28 -20.21 -8.40 -17.22
N LEU A 29 -20.58 -9.65 -16.92
CA LEU A 29 -20.87 -10.10 -15.55
C LEU A 29 -19.58 -10.23 -14.72
N VAL A 30 -18.50 -10.72 -15.32
CA VAL A 30 -17.18 -10.78 -14.66
C VAL A 30 -16.65 -9.38 -14.38
N TRP A 31 -16.76 -8.48 -15.36
CA TRP A 31 -16.38 -7.07 -15.17
C TRP A 31 -17.23 -6.39 -14.09
N ALA A 32 -18.54 -6.65 -14.06
CA ALA A 32 -19.42 -6.12 -13.03
C ALA A 32 -19.02 -6.56 -11.62
N ALA A 33 -18.72 -7.85 -11.44
CA ALA A 33 -18.25 -8.37 -10.16
C ALA A 33 -16.92 -7.71 -9.74
N LEU A 34 -16.00 -7.49 -10.67
CA LEU A 34 -14.74 -6.79 -10.42
C LEU A 34 -14.97 -5.31 -10.03
N ALA A 35 -15.83 -4.59 -10.74
CA ALA A 35 -16.15 -3.20 -10.46
C ALA A 35 -16.77 -3.02 -9.07
N VAL A 36 -17.72 -3.90 -8.69
CA VAL A 36 -18.33 -3.89 -7.34
C VAL A 36 -17.30 -4.22 -6.27
N THR A 37 -16.47 -5.23 -6.50
CA THR A 37 -15.41 -5.63 -5.56
C THR A 37 -14.38 -4.51 -5.38
N LEU A 38 -13.94 -3.89 -6.48
CA LEU A 38 -13.01 -2.77 -6.47
C LEU A 38 -13.61 -1.58 -5.72
N GLY A 39 -14.85 -1.18 -6.02
CA GLY A 39 -15.53 -0.09 -5.30
C GLY A 39 -15.67 -0.36 -3.80
N GLY A 40 -16.03 -1.58 -3.43
CA GLY A 40 -16.10 -2.02 -2.02
C GLY A 40 -14.74 -1.98 -1.33
N CYS A 41 -13.70 -2.54 -1.96
CA CYS A 41 -12.33 -2.53 -1.45
C CYS A 41 -11.78 -1.11 -1.30
N SER A 42 -11.99 -0.24 -2.29
CA SER A 42 -11.59 1.17 -2.20
C SER A 42 -12.31 1.89 -1.06
N GLY A 43 -13.61 1.69 -0.87
CA GLY A 43 -14.35 2.25 0.26
C GLY A 43 -13.84 1.75 1.63
N ALA A 44 -13.48 0.46 1.72
CA ALA A 44 -12.89 -0.13 2.91
C ALA A 44 -11.50 0.45 3.22
N ILE A 45 -10.64 0.58 2.21
CA ILE A 45 -9.29 1.15 2.36
C ILE A 45 -9.34 2.62 2.72
N LEU A 46 -10.21 3.40 2.08
CA LEU A 46 -10.43 4.80 2.44
C LEU A 46 -10.82 4.95 3.91
N THR A 47 -11.76 4.11 4.38
CA THR A 47 -12.22 4.13 5.78
C THR A 47 -11.11 3.70 6.74
N TYR A 48 -10.36 2.66 6.39
CA TYR A 48 -9.24 2.16 7.17
C TYR A 48 -8.13 3.19 7.29
N GLY A 49 -7.70 3.78 6.17
CA GLY A 49 -6.65 4.80 6.12
C GLY A 49 -7.04 6.06 6.90
N LEU A 50 -8.28 6.56 6.77
CA LEU A 50 -8.75 7.71 7.54
C LEU A 50 -8.78 7.44 9.06
N ARG A 51 -9.19 6.23 9.47
CA ARG A 51 -9.18 5.86 10.89
C ARG A 51 -7.75 5.79 11.43
N ARG A 52 -6.84 5.17 10.69
CA ARG A 52 -5.43 5.06 11.08
C ARG A 52 -4.74 6.42 11.09
N TRP A 53 -5.06 7.29 10.15
CA TRP A 53 -4.61 8.67 10.15
C TRP A 53 -5.05 9.41 11.41
N ALA A 54 -6.34 9.32 11.77
CA ALA A 54 -6.88 9.96 12.97
C ALA A 54 -6.19 9.45 14.25
N GLU A 55 -6.03 8.13 14.39
CA GLU A 55 -5.32 7.50 15.50
C GLU A 55 -3.87 8.04 15.60
N LEU A 56 -3.14 8.05 14.49
CA LEU A 56 -1.76 8.57 14.43
C LEU A 56 -1.66 10.06 14.78
N THR A 57 -2.57 10.90 14.27
CA THR A 57 -2.56 12.34 14.57
C THR A 57 -2.99 12.68 15.99
N THR A 58 -3.67 11.75 16.67
CA THR A 58 -4.07 11.92 18.08
C THR A 58 -2.90 11.61 18.99
N GLU A 59 -2.12 10.58 18.67
CA GLU A 59 -0.96 10.14 19.46
C GLU A 59 0.31 10.95 19.16
N HIS A 60 0.47 11.41 17.91
CA HIS A 60 1.68 12.07 17.44
C HIS A 60 1.33 13.40 16.75
N SER A 61 2.09 14.45 17.03
CA SER A 61 1.90 15.80 16.47
C SER A 61 2.38 15.90 15.02
N VAL A 62 1.75 15.14 14.12
CA VAL A 62 2.09 15.16 12.68
C VAL A 62 1.42 16.36 12.00
N ARG A 63 2.24 17.26 11.46
CA ARG A 63 1.75 18.39 10.66
C ARG A 63 1.29 17.91 9.28
N VAL A 64 -0.02 17.98 9.02
CA VAL A 64 -0.66 17.59 7.74
C VAL A 64 0.07 18.18 6.52
N ARG A 65 0.49 19.45 6.62
CA ARG A 65 1.18 20.18 5.53
C ARG A 65 2.48 19.51 5.06
N GLU A 66 3.17 18.80 5.94
CA GLU A 66 4.45 18.14 5.62
C GLU A 66 4.27 16.78 4.94
N VAL A 67 3.06 16.22 5.03
CA VAL A 67 2.68 14.91 4.49
C VAL A 67 1.87 15.05 3.20
N ILE A 68 1.08 16.12 3.07
CA ILE A 68 0.15 16.27 1.96
C ILE A 68 0.85 16.40 0.60
N TRP A 69 1.98 17.09 0.52
CA TRP A 69 2.69 17.33 -0.74
C TRP A 69 3.16 16.06 -1.45
N PRO A 70 3.92 15.14 -0.80
CA PRO A 70 4.34 13.92 -1.47
C PRO A 70 3.15 13.01 -1.82
N VAL A 71 2.12 12.98 -1.00
CA VAL A 71 0.90 12.18 -1.28
C VAL A 71 0.14 12.73 -2.47
N VAL A 72 -0.04 14.05 -2.54
CA VAL A 72 -0.66 14.71 -3.69
C VAL A 72 0.19 14.49 -4.94
N ALA A 73 1.52 14.58 -4.86
CA ALA A 73 2.39 14.30 -5.99
C ALA A 73 2.21 12.87 -6.52
N ILE A 74 2.16 11.86 -5.63
CA ILE A 74 1.91 10.45 -6.00
C ILE A 74 0.52 10.30 -6.63
N ALA A 75 -0.51 10.91 -6.04
CA ALA A 75 -1.87 10.86 -6.57
C ALA A 75 -1.97 11.53 -7.96
N VAL A 76 -1.35 12.69 -8.14
CA VAL A 76 -1.27 13.40 -9.43
C VAL A 76 -0.51 12.57 -10.45
N CYS A 77 0.64 11.98 -10.09
CA CYS A 77 1.38 11.08 -10.97
C CYS A 77 0.54 9.86 -11.37
N GLY A 78 -0.25 9.29 -10.45
CA GLY A 78 -1.18 8.21 -10.76
C GLY A 78 -2.27 8.62 -11.74
N VAL A 79 -2.92 9.76 -11.51
CA VAL A 79 -3.94 10.29 -12.43
C VAL A 79 -3.33 10.60 -13.80
N LEU A 80 -2.15 11.23 -13.84
CA LEU A 80 -1.45 11.51 -15.09
C LEU A 80 -1.10 10.22 -15.83
N ALA A 81 -0.56 9.22 -15.16
CA ALA A 81 -0.20 7.95 -15.80
C ALA A 81 -1.42 7.24 -16.41
N VAL A 82 -2.57 7.27 -15.73
CA VAL A 82 -3.84 6.75 -16.27
C VAL A 82 -4.25 7.51 -17.53
N ASN A 83 -4.10 8.85 -17.54
CA ASN A 83 -4.46 9.67 -18.68
C ASN A 83 -3.45 9.60 -19.84
N VAL A 84 -2.17 9.34 -19.58
CA VAL A 84 -1.13 9.17 -20.61
C VAL A 84 -1.52 8.05 -21.57
N THR A 85 -2.19 7.02 -21.09
CA THR A 85 -2.67 5.91 -21.94
C THR A 85 -3.68 6.35 -23.01
N ARG A 86 -4.34 7.49 -22.85
CA ARG A 86 -5.22 8.09 -23.88
C ARG A 86 -4.45 8.62 -25.09
N PHE A 87 -3.15 8.89 -24.95
CA PHE A 87 -2.29 9.37 -26.04
C PHE A 87 -1.66 8.22 -26.84
N VAL A 88 -1.82 6.98 -26.40
CA VAL A 88 -1.31 5.82 -27.13
C VAL A 88 -2.39 5.36 -28.13
N PRO A 89 -2.07 5.24 -29.43
CA PRO A 89 -3.04 4.89 -30.45
C PRO A 89 -3.69 3.52 -30.18
N GLY A 90 -5.00 3.52 -30.03
CA GLY A 90 -5.83 2.36 -29.69
C GLY A 90 -7.25 2.81 -29.28
N PRO A 91 -8.17 1.87 -29.03
CA PRO A 91 -9.50 2.22 -28.54
C PRO A 91 -9.39 3.00 -27.23
N THR A 92 -9.96 4.20 -27.23
CA THR A 92 -9.92 5.11 -26.09
C THR A 92 -10.68 4.50 -24.92
N GLY A 93 -10.02 4.38 -23.76
CA GLY A 93 -10.64 3.80 -22.57
C GLY A 93 -11.95 4.49 -22.18
N ASN A 94 -12.96 3.68 -21.82
CA ASN A 94 -14.26 4.17 -21.39
C ASN A 94 -14.16 4.96 -20.08
N TRP A 95 -14.97 6.01 -19.97
CA TRP A 95 -15.02 6.87 -18.79
C TRP A 95 -15.37 6.10 -17.50
N HIS A 96 -16.11 4.99 -17.61
CA HIS A 96 -16.46 4.08 -16.51
C HIS A 96 -15.21 3.52 -15.80
N SER A 97 -14.29 2.87 -16.53
CA SER A 97 -13.04 2.35 -15.95
C SER A 97 -12.16 3.48 -15.43
N GLY A 98 -12.12 4.61 -16.14
CA GLY A 98 -11.43 5.82 -15.64
C GLY A 98 -11.95 6.29 -14.28
N LEU A 99 -13.27 6.24 -14.06
CA LEU A 99 -13.89 6.61 -12.79
C LEU A 99 -13.53 5.64 -11.66
N LEU A 100 -13.56 4.33 -11.93
CA LEU A 100 -13.17 3.30 -10.95
C LEU A 100 -11.71 3.45 -10.52
N VAL A 101 -10.82 3.74 -11.47
CA VAL A 101 -9.39 3.97 -11.20
C VAL A 101 -9.18 5.26 -10.41
N CYS A 102 -9.85 6.35 -10.79
CA CYS A 102 -9.81 7.59 -10.01
C CYS A 102 -10.28 7.37 -8.57
N LEU A 103 -11.34 6.58 -8.38
CA LEU A 103 -11.85 6.23 -7.05
C LEU A 103 -10.83 5.40 -6.26
N ALA A 104 -10.17 4.44 -6.90
CA ALA A 104 -9.10 3.66 -6.29
C ALA A 104 -7.90 4.54 -5.87
N ILE A 105 -7.49 5.49 -6.71
CA ILE A 105 -6.42 6.47 -6.40
C ILE A 105 -6.84 7.34 -5.20
N LEU A 106 -8.06 7.88 -5.21
CA LEU A 106 -8.59 8.69 -4.11
C LEU A 106 -8.66 7.90 -2.80
N ALA A 107 -9.03 6.61 -2.87
CA ALA A 107 -9.04 5.73 -1.71
C ALA A 107 -7.64 5.43 -1.14
N GLY A 108 -6.60 5.45 -1.98
CA GLY A 108 -5.21 5.30 -1.58
C GLY A 108 -4.62 6.53 -0.86
N ILE A 109 -5.17 7.73 -1.07
CA ILE A 109 -4.63 8.97 -0.48
C ILE A 109 -4.47 8.88 1.05
N PRO A 110 -5.47 8.46 1.85
CA PRO A 110 -5.28 8.35 3.30
C PRO A 110 -4.26 7.30 3.71
N VAL A 111 -4.11 6.23 2.93
CA VAL A 111 -3.08 5.21 3.20
C VAL A 111 -1.69 5.79 2.96
N GLY A 112 -1.49 6.48 1.82
CA GLY A 112 -0.26 7.20 1.54
C GLY A 112 0.06 8.22 2.65
N MET A 113 -0.93 8.99 3.10
CA MET A 113 -0.75 9.92 4.23
C MET A 113 -0.24 9.19 5.47
N VAL A 114 -0.84 8.05 5.82
CA VAL A 114 -0.40 7.26 6.97
C VAL A 114 1.04 6.78 6.80
N MET A 115 1.44 6.24 5.63
CA MET A 115 2.82 5.80 5.39
C MET A 115 3.83 6.95 5.56
N PHE A 116 3.53 8.13 5.03
CA PHE A 116 4.38 9.32 5.20
C PHE A 116 4.37 9.87 6.63
N ALA A 117 3.25 9.76 7.37
CA ALA A 117 3.21 10.08 8.79
C ALA A 117 4.11 9.14 9.59
N VAL A 118 4.09 7.83 9.33
CA VAL A 118 4.98 6.87 10.00
C VAL A 118 6.44 7.27 9.80
N ARG A 119 6.83 7.58 8.55
CA ARG A 119 8.18 8.09 8.26
C ARG A 119 8.53 9.31 9.11
N ARG A 120 7.62 10.28 9.20
CA ARG A 120 7.82 11.52 9.96
C ARG A 120 7.92 11.27 11.45
N VAL A 121 7.03 10.49 12.04
CA VAL A 121 7.05 10.12 13.46
C VAL A 121 8.39 9.50 13.81
N VAL A 122 8.87 8.57 12.99
CA VAL A 122 10.14 7.88 13.22
C VAL A 122 11.35 8.80 13.01
N SER A 123 11.26 9.77 12.09
CA SER A 123 12.37 10.71 11.81
C SER A 123 12.39 11.95 12.71
N ALA A 124 11.27 12.28 13.37
CA ALA A 124 11.13 13.46 14.21
C ALA A 124 11.57 13.23 15.65
N GLU A 125 11.68 11.98 16.08
CA GLU A 125 12.23 11.66 17.40
C GLU A 125 13.72 12.01 17.42
N PRO A 126 14.15 13.00 18.23
CA PRO A 126 15.54 13.40 18.28
C PRO A 126 16.41 12.19 18.70
N PRO A 127 17.63 12.05 18.15
CA PRO A 127 18.59 11.11 18.73
C PRO A 127 18.77 11.47 20.21
N PRO A 128 18.68 10.51 21.14
CA PRO A 128 18.86 10.79 22.55
C PRO A 128 20.23 11.42 22.75
N ASP A 129 20.25 12.62 23.32
CA ASP A 129 21.49 13.24 23.75
C ASP A 129 22.09 12.33 24.84
N PRO A 130 23.34 11.84 24.74
CA PRO A 130 23.93 10.95 25.75
C PRO A 130 23.91 11.54 27.17
N ALA A 131 23.67 12.84 27.31
CA ALA A 131 23.54 13.54 28.58
C ALA A 131 22.11 13.59 29.17
N GLU A 132 21.05 13.33 28.38
CA GLU A 132 19.68 13.34 28.86
C GLU A 132 19.02 11.96 28.72
N PRO A 133 18.65 11.29 29.84
CA PRO A 133 17.94 10.03 29.77
C PRO A 133 16.61 10.24 29.04
N SER A 134 16.41 9.52 27.93
CA SER A 134 15.17 9.59 27.16
C SER A 134 13.99 9.31 28.10
N PRO A 135 12.93 10.14 28.08
CA PRO A 135 11.84 10.04 29.05
C PRO A 135 11.03 8.74 28.91
N ASP A 136 11.10 8.06 27.76
CA ASP A 136 10.38 6.82 27.51
C ASP A 136 11.26 5.56 27.70
N PRO A 137 10.75 4.54 28.42
CA PRO A 137 11.48 3.30 28.63
C PRO A 137 11.72 2.56 27.29
N PRO A 138 12.87 1.89 27.11
CA PRO A 138 13.24 1.28 25.84
C PRO A 138 12.24 0.24 25.33
N GLY A 139 11.59 -0.50 26.24
CA GLY A 139 10.54 -1.45 25.88
C GLY A 139 9.34 -0.79 25.18
N ARG A 140 9.02 0.47 25.52
CA ARG A 140 7.97 1.23 24.86
C ARG A 140 8.37 1.63 23.45
N GLN A 141 9.62 2.04 23.23
CA GLN A 141 10.14 2.39 21.91
C GLN A 141 10.12 1.18 20.95
N VAL A 142 10.57 0.01 21.43
CA VAL A 142 10.48 -1.25 20.67
C VAL A 142 9.02 -1.59 20.33
N ALA A 143 8.10 -1.46 21.30
CA ALA A 143 6.69 -1.75 21.09
C ALA A 143 6.06 -0.81 20.04
N VAL A 144 6.41 0.48 20.07
CA VAL A 144 5.96 1.47 19.07
C VAL A 144 6.47 1.10 17.68
N LEU A 145 7.76 0.81 17.51
CA LEU A 145 8.34 0.42 16.21
C LEU A 145 7.68 -0.85 15.64
N LEU A 146 7.45 -1.87 16.47
CA LEU A 146 6.75 -3.09 16.06
C LEU A 146 5.29 -2.80 15.64
N SER A 147 4.62 -1.89 16.33
CA SER A 147 3.24 -1.50 16.01
C SER A 147 3.16 -0.77 14.67
N LEU A 148 4.07 0.18 14.43
CA LEU A 148 4.19 0.94 13.18
C LEU A 148 4.52 0.03 12.00
N ARG A 149 5.44 -0.92 12.18
CA ARG A 149 5.79 -1.89 11.15
C ARG A 149 4.59 -2.78 10.76
N ARG A 150 3.88 -3.35 11.75
CA ARG A 150 2.68 -4.16 11.48
C ARG A 150 1.61 -3.34 10.75
N LEU A 151 1.47 -2.07 11.11
CA LEU A 151 0.58 -1.14 10.44
C LEU A 151 0.99 -0.92 8.97
N LEU A 152 2.28 -0.66 8.71
CA LEU A 152 2.85 -0.47 7.38
C LEU A 152 2.63 -1.70 6.48
N GLN A 153 2.89 -2.90 7.01
CA GLN A 153 2.69 -4.17 6.28
C GLN A 153 1.21 -4.41 5.92
N ARG A 154 0.29 -4.10 6.85
CA ARG A 154 -1.16 -4.20 6.59
C ARG A 154 -1.62 -3.22 5.52
N LEU A 155 -1.08 -2.00 5.52
CA LEU A 155 -1.39 -0.99 4.49
C LEU A 155 -0.85 -1.42 3.13
N LEU A 156 0.38 -1.94 3.07
CA LEU A 156 0.97 -2.45 1.83
C LEU A 156 0.13 -3.59 1.24
N ALA A 157 -0.29 -4.56 2.06
CA ALA A 157 -1.14 -5.65 1.60
C ALA A 157 -2.49 -5.15 1.05
N ALA A 158 -3.08 -4.16 1.71
CA ALA A 158 -4.34 -3.57 1.26
C ALA A 158 -4.19 -2.81 -0.07
N GLU A 159 -3.16 -1.96 -0.22
CA GLU A 159 -2.90 -1.25 -1.48
C GLU A 159 -2.54 -2.21 -2.61
N GLY A 160 -1.71 -3.22 -2.33
CA GLY A 160 -1.36 -4.26 -3.29
C GLY A 160 -2.59 -5.00 -3.83
N ALA A 161 -3.55 -5.32 -2.96
CA ALA A 161 -4.81 -5.92 -3.37
C ALA A 161 -5.64 -5.00 -4.30
N VAL A 162 -5.68 -3.70 -4.02
CA VAL A 162 -6.38 -2.74 -4.91
C VAL A 162 -5.65 -2.57 -6.24
N VAL A 163 -4.33 -2.49 -6.26
CA VAL A 163 -3.55 -2.44 -7.51
C VAL A 163 -3.81 -3.69 -8.36
N ALA A 164 -3.84 -4.87 -7.73
CA ALA A 164 -4.19 -6.11 -8.42
C ALA A 164 -5.63 -6.07 -8.98
N LEU A 165 -6.63 -5.66 -8.18
CA LEU A 165 -8.02 -5.54 -8.63
C LEU A 165 -8.18 -4.56 -9.79
N VAL A 166 -7.51 -3.40 -9.74
CA VAL A 166 -7.49 -2.43 -10.85
C VAL A 166 -6.88 -3.06 -12.10
N THR A 167 -5.76 -3.78 -11.95
CA THR A 167 -5.08 -4.43 -13.08
C THR A 167 -5.96 -5.52 -13.71
N PHE A 168 -6.71 -6.29 -12.91
CA PHE A 168 -7.69 -7.25 -13.40
C PHE A 168 -8.88 -6.61 -14.06
N GLU A 169 -9.41 -5.52 -13.50
CA GLU A 169 -10.52 -4.79 -14.10
C GLU A 169 -10.13 -4.33 -15.52
N PHE A 170 -8.93 -3.77 -15.69
CA PHE A 170 -8.41 -3.41 -17.00
C PHE A 170 -8.25 -4.61 -17.94
N GLY A 171 -7.72 -5.73 -17.44
CA GLY A 171 -7.56 -6.96 -18.21
C GLY A 171 -8.90 -7.60 -18.62
N ALA A 172 -9.90 -7.57 -17.75
CA ALA A 172 -11.25 -8.05 -18.03
C ALA A 172 -11.95 -7.14 -19.05
N TYR A 173 -11.81 -5.83 -18.87
CA TYR A 173 -12.39 -4.83 -19.73
C TYR A 173 -11.80 -4.85 -21.15
N SER A 174 -10.50 -5.09 -21.29
CA SER A 174 -9.84 -5.20 -22.61
C SER A 174 -10.41 -6.34 -23.46
N GLN A 175 -10.83 -7.45 -22.83
CA GLN A 175 -11.42 -8.61 -23.51
C GLN A 175 -12.86 -8.38 -23.98
N ILE A 176 -13.57 -7.42 -23.37
CA ILE A 176 -14.95 -7.07 -23.77
C ILE A 176 -14.94 -6.16 -25.01
N GLN A 177 -13.85 -5.43 -25.26
CA GLN A 177 -13.76 -4.50 -26.37
C GLN A 177 -13.62 -5.23 -27.71
N SER A 178 -14.29 -4.70 -28.75
CA SER A 178 -14.22 -5.20 -30.13
C SER A 178 -12.81 -5.12 -30.75
N SER A 179 -11.91 -4.35 -30.14
CA SER A 179 -10.51 -4.23 -30.54
C SER A 179 -9.66 -4.21 -29.27
N PRO A 180 -9.19 -5.36 -28.77
CA PRO A 180 -8.48 -5.40 -27.51
C PRO A 180 -7.15 -4.63 -27.62
N PRO A 181 -6.81 -3.76 -26.65
CA PRO A 181 -5.49 -3.15 -26.59
C PRO A 181 -4.39 -4.22 -26.42
N PRO A 182 -3.14 -3.93 -26.86
CA PRO A 182 -2.01 -4.83 -26.66
C PRO A 182 -1.87 -5.27 -25.19
N ALA A 183 -1.54 -6.55 -24.96
CA ALA A 183 -1.35 -7.10 -23.61
C ALA A 183 -0.32 -6.32 -22.76
N GLN A 184 0.60 -5.60 -23.41
CA GLN A 184 1.57 -4.69 -22.79
C GLN A 184 0.92 -3.62 -21.90
N TYR A 185 -0.31 -3.19 -22.17
CA TYR A 185 -1.01 -2.19 -21.36
C TYR A 185 -1.26 -2.65 -19.93
N VAL A 186 -1.64 -3.92 -19.74
CA VAL A 186 -1.91 -4.48 -18.41
C VAL A 186 -0.63 -4.46 -17.55
N PHE A 187 0.52 -4.77 -18.17
CA PHE A 187 1.81 -4.71 -17.50
C PHE A 187 2.23 -3.28 -17.14
N ILE A 188 1.96 -2.30 -18.02
CA ILE A 188 2.24 -0.89 -17.73
C ILE A 188 1.40 -0.41 -16.54
N PHE A 189 0.10 -0.73 -16.49
CA PHE A 189 -0.77 -0.34 -15.39
C PHE A 189 -0.38 -0.99 -14.06
N GLY A 190 -0.15 -2.31 -14.06
CA GLY A 190 0.32 -3.03 -12.87
C GLY A 190 1.68 -2.52 -12.39
N GLY A 191 2.59 -2.22 -13.33
CA GLY A 191 3.90 -1.64 -13.07
C GLY A 191 3.81 -0.26 -12.43
N VAL A 192 3.09 0.67 -13.05
CA VAL A 192 2.88 2.03 -12.51
C VAL A 192 2.23 1.98 -11.12
N GLY A 193 1.15 1.21 -10.95
CA GLY A 193 0.49 1.09 -9.65
C GLY A 193 1.44 0.57 -8.56
N SER A 194 2.24 -0.45 -8.88
CA SER A 194 3.24 -1.00 -7.97
C SER A 194 4.35 0.00 -7.65
N THR A 195 4.81 0.78 -8.64
CA THR A 195 5.80 1.84 -8.43
C THR A 195 5.28 2.94 -7.52
N LEU A 196 4.02 3.35 -7.67
CA LEU A 196 3.41 4.37 -6.81
C LEU A 196 3.31 3.90 -5.35
N VAL A 197 2.86 2.66 -5.13
CA VAL A 197 2.81 2.06 -3.80
C VAL A 197 4.22 1.94 -3.21
N ALA A 198 5.20 1.49 -3.99
CA ALA A 198 6.59 1.41 -3.56
C ALA A 198 7.16 2.79 -3.20
N ALA A 199 6.84 3.84 -3.94
CA ALA A 199 7.29 5.20 -3.67
C ALA A 199 6.77 5.75 -2.33
N ALA A 200 5.58 5.32 -1.89
CA ALA A 200 5.05 5.65 -0.56
C ALA A 200 5.63 4.76 0.55
N TYR A 201 5.76 3.46 0.27
CA TYR A 201 6.16 2.44 1.24
C TYR A 201 7.66 2.47 1.59
N VAL A 202 8.53 2.52 0.57
CA VAL A 202 9.99 2.38 0.74
C VAL A 202 10.56 3.43 1.68
N PRO A 203 10.24 4.73 1.57
CA PRO A 203 10.79 5.73 2.48
C PRO A 203 10.36 5.57 3.94
N ALA A 204 9.17 5.02 4.18
CA ALA A 204 8.68 4.76 5.53
C ALA A 204 9.33 3.50 6.11
N TRP A 205 9.51 2.47 5.28
CA TRP A 205 10.25 1.27 5.64
C TRP A 205 11.70 1.56 6.01
N THR A 206 12.43 2.34 5.18
CA THR A 206 13.83 2.67 5.44
C THR A 206 14.01 3.49 6.71
N ALA A 207 13.09 4.42 7.00
CA ALA A 207 13.09 5.17 8.25
C ALA A 207 12.91 4.25 9.48
N LEU A 208 11.97 3.30 9.41
CA LEU A 208 11.76 2.30 10.46
C LEU A 208 13.00 1.43 10.68
N GLN A 209 13.63 0.96 9.60
CA GLN A 209 14.86 0.17 9.70
C GLN A 209 16.00 0.97 10.33
N HIS A 210 16.18 2.21 9.90
CA HIS A 210 17.23 3.07 10.46
C HIS A 210 17.05 3.28 11.96
N ARG A 211 15.83 3.56 12.42
CA ARG A 211 15.55 3.74 13.85
C ARG A 211 15.69 2.44 14.64
N ALA A 212 15.30 1.30 14.07
CA ALA A 212 15.50 0.00 14.68
C ALA A 212 16.99 -0.28 14.92
N HIS A 213 17.86 -0.01 13.94
CA HIS A 213 19.31 -0.17 14.10
C HIS A 213 19.91 0.77 15.15
N LEU A 214 19.45 2.03 15.19
CA LEU A 214 19.88 2.97 16.24
C LEU A 214 19.49 2.46 17.63
N LEU A 215 18.26 1.98 17.80
CA LEU A 215 17.79 1.44 19.06
C LEU A 215 18.54 0.17 19.48
N CYS A 216 18.88 -0.72 18.53
CA CYS A 216 19.72 -1.89 18.81
C CYS A 216 21.12 -1.47 19.28
N ARG A 217 21.71 -0.44 18.65
CA ARG A 217 23.03 0.09 19.04
C ARG A 217 23.01 0.74 20.41
N GLU A 218 21.93 1.44 20.75
CA GLU A 218 21.73 2.07 22.06
C GLU A 218 21.53 1.02 23.17
N LEU A 219 20.77 -0.05 22.91
CA LEU A 219 20.49 -1.10 23.87
C LEU A 219 21.66 -2.07 24.09
N PHE A 220 22.47 -2.29 23.05
CA PHE A 220 23.59 -3.22 23.07
C PHE A 220 24.86 -2.51 22.58
N PRO A 221 25.42 -1.55 23.35
CA PRO A 221 26.66 -0.89 22.99
C PRO A 221 27.80 -1.90 23.03
N LEU A 222 28.36 -2.22 21.86
CA LEU A 222 29.50 -3.12 21.72
C LEU A 222 30.84 -2.39 21.89
N ASP A 223 30.84 -1.06 21.76
CA ASP A 223 32.04 -0.22 21.72
C ASP A 223 32.74 -0.11 23.09
N ASP A 224 32.03 -0.35 24.21
CA ASP A 224 32.54 -0.21 25.59
C ASP A 224 32.82 -1.54 26.31
N LEU A 225 32.64 -2.68 25.64
CA LEU A 225 32.77 -4.01 26.26
C LEU A 225 34.19 -4.57 26.07
N ASN A 226 34.88 -4.82 27.18
CA ASN A 226 36.22 -5.43 27.18
C ASN A 226 36.23 -6.96 27.37
N ASP A 227 35.08 -7.57 27.68
CA ASP A 227 34.97 -9.02 27.93
C ASP A 227 34.32 -9.77 26.76
N GLY A 228 35.06 -10.70 26.15
CA GLY A 228 34.64 -11.44 24.96
C GLY A 228 33.35 -12.24 25.14
N ALA A 229 33.07 -12.76 26.35
CA ALA A 229 31.83 -13.48 26.63
C ALA A 229 30.60 -12.55 26.59
N THR A 230 30.73 -11.33 27.12
CA THR A 230 29.67 -10.32 27.10
C THR A 230 29.45 -9.71 25.72
N ILE A 231 30.50 -9.61 24.91
CA ILE A 231 30.40 -9.19 23.50
C ILE A 231 29.56 -10.20 22.71
N LEU A 232 29.83 -11.50 22.88
CA LEU A 232 29.09 -12.56 22.18
C LEU A 232 27.63 -12.63 22.61
N SER A 233 27.32 -12.49 23.91
CA SER A 233 25.93 -12.49 24.37
C SER A 233 25.15 -11.27 23.88
N ASN A 234 25.74 -10.07 23.93
CA ASN A 234 25.10 -8.85 23.47
C ASN A 234 24.93 -8.83 21.95
N ALA A 235 25.88 -9.38 21.20
CA ALA A 235 25.73 -9.57 19.75
C ALA A 235 24.59 -10.54 19.41
N ALA A 236 24.44 -11.65 20.15
CA ALA A 236 23.37 -12.61 19.93
C ALA A 236 21.99 -12.05 20.27
N ASP A 237 21.88 -11.28 21.36
CA ASP A 237 20.61 -10.64 21.75
C ASP A 237 20.25 -9.47 20.84
N SER A 238 21.24 -8.71 20.34
CA SER A 238 21.04 -7.73 19.27
C SER A 238 20.53 -8.40 18.00
N GLN A 239 21.13 -9.52 17.57
CA GLN A 239 20.68 -10.26 16.39
C GLN A 239 19.25 -10.80 16.55
N ARG A 240 18.89 -11.30 17.73
CA ARG A 240 17.50 -11.71 18.03
C ARG A 240 16.54 -10.53 18.00
N LEU A 241 16.94 -9.38 18.56
CA LEU A 241 16.12 -8.18 18.53
C LEU A 241 15.95 -7.68 17.10
N GLU A 242 17.00 -7.66 16.28
CA GLU A 242 16.93 -7.34 14.86
C GLU A 242 16.05 -8.32 14.08
N GLN A 243 16.07 -9.60 14.43
CA GLN A 243 15.21 -10.61 13.84
C GLN A 243 13.73 -10.41 14.22
N VAL A 244 13.44 -10.03 15.47
CA VAL A 244 12.08 -9.73 15.96
C VAL A 244 11.56 -8.40 15.40
N LEU A 245 12.40 -7.37 15.37
CA LEU A 245 12.19 -6.12 14.65
C LEU A 245 12.14 -6.35 13.14
N GLY A 246 12.56 -7.54 12.70
CA GLY A 246 12.70 -8.06 11.34
C GLY A 246 13.36 -7.07 10.40
N ALA A 247 14.43 -6.43 10.87
CA ALA A 247 15.42 -5.78 10.05
C ALA A 247 15.97 -6.75 9.00
N ASP A 248 16.00 -8.05 9.33
CA ASP A 248 16.50 -9.13 8.48
C ASP A 248 15.44 -9.72 7.50
N ARG A 249 14.15 -9.36 7.65
CA ARG A 249 13.15 -9.74 6.65
C ARG A 249 13.18 -8.73 5.51
N GLY A 250 13.73 -9.15 4.38
CA GLY A 250 13.80 -8.34 3.17
C GLY A 250 12.40 -7.91 2.68
N ILE A 251 12.35 -6.74 2.04
CA ILE A 251 11.15 -6.15 1.40
C ILE A 251 10.44 -7.16 0.48
N LEU A 252 11.21 -8.06 -0.14
CA LEU A 252 10.70 -9.11 -1.03
C LEU A 252 9.83 -10.14 -0.31
N ALA A 253 10.13 -10.49 0.95
CA ALA A 253 9.35 -11.45 1.72
C ALA A 253 7.99 -10.86 2.14
N ASP A 254 7.98 -9.57 2.48
CA ASP A 254 6.74 -8.84 2.80
C ASP A 254 5.87 -8.67 1.53
N LEU A 255 6.49 -8.40 0.37
CA LEU A 255 5.81 -8.39 -0.92
C LEU A 255 5.27 -9.78 -1.30
N GLN A 256 6.05 -10.85 -1.11
CA GLN A 256 5.61 -12.23 -1.37
C GLN A 256 4.39 -12.61 -0.51
N ASN A 257 4.36 -12.21 0.76
CA ASN A 257 3.18 -12.45 1.61
C ASN A 257 1.95 -11.67 1.11
N GLY A 258 2.12 -10.43 0.65
CA GLY A 258 1.05 -9.68 0.00
C GLY A 258 0.57 -10.36 -1.29
N LEU A 259 1.50 -10.90 -2.08
CA LEU A 259 1.25 -11.63 -3.32
C LEU A 259 0.57 -12.99 -3.07
N ALA A 260 0.89 -13.67 -1.98
CA ALA A 260 0.25 -14.94 -1.60
C ALA A 260 -1.25 -14.76 -1.32
N VAL A 261 -1.66 -13.60 -0.79
CA VAL A 261 -3.09 -13.25 -0.62
C VAL A 261 -3.73 -12.87 -1.96
N ALA A 262 -2.98 -12.27 -2.87
CA ALA A 262 -3.44 -11.96 -4.23
C ALA A 262 -3.44 -13.19 -5.16
N ALA A 263 -2.70 -14.24 -4.84
CA ALA A 263 -2.49 -15.41 -5.70
C ALA A 263 -3.79 -16.18 -6.03
N PRO A 264 -4.73 -16.41 -5.11
CA PRO A 264 -6.03 -17.01 -5.46
C PRO A 264 -6.88 -16.14 -6.39
N LEU A 265 -6.79 -14.81 -6.25
CA LEU A 265 -7.48 -13.86 -7.13
C LEU A 265 -6.83 -13.84 -8.53
N LEU A 266 -5.49 -13.88 -8.58
CA LEU A 266 -4.71 -14.09 -9.81
C LEU A 266 -5.06 -15.41 -10.47
N ALA A 267 -5.07 -16.51 -9.74
CA ALA A 267 -5.40 -17.83 -10.28
C ALA A 267 -6.85 -17.90 -10.78
N GLY A 268 -7.81 -17.32 -10.05
CA GLY A 268 -9.21 -17.28 -10.46
C GLY A 268 -9.45 -16.40 -11.70
N ALA A 269 -8.79 -15.24 -11.78
CA ALA A 269 -8.84 -14.39 -12.96
C ALA A 269 -8.16 -15.08 -14.16
N VAL A 270 -6.96 -15.63 -13.98
CA VAL A 270 -6.24 -16.38 -15.03
C VAL A 270 -7.06 -17.57 -15.51
N ALA A 271 -7.71 -18.32 -14.62
CA ALA A 271 -8.59 -19.44 -14.99
C ALA A 271 -9.86 -18.98 -15.74
N ALA A 272 -10.39 -17.79 -15.43
CA ALA A 272 -11.55 -17.22 -16.14
C ALA A 272 -11.19 -16.59 -17.48
N PHE A 273 -9.94 -16.17 -17.68
CA PHE A 273 -9.46 -15.48 -18.88
C PHE A 273 -8.55 -16.32 -19.79
N LEU A 274 -8.16 -17.55 -19.39
CA LEU A 274 -7.56 -18.48 -20.33
C LEU A 274 -8.65 -19.07 -21.23
N PRO A 275 -8.54 -18.91 -22.55
CA PRO A 275 -9.42 -19.61 -23.48
C PRO A 275 -9.19 -21.13 -23.33
N HIS A 276 -10.29 -21.88 -23.25
CA HIS A 276 -10.28 -23.33 -23.50
C HIS A 276 -10.26 -23.57 -25.01
#